data_AF-A0A1X7N0E3-F1
#
_entry.id   AF-A0A1X7N0E3-F1
#
_cell.length_a   1.000
_cell.length_b   1.000
_cell.length_c   1.000
_cell.angle_alpha   90.00
_cell.angle_beta   90.00
_cell.angle_gamma   90.00
#
_symmetry.space_group_name_H-M   'P 1'
#
loop_
_entity.id
_entity.type
_entity.pdbx_description
1 polymer ?
#
loop_
_entity_poly.entity_id
_entity_poly.type
_entity_poly.pdbx_seq_one_letter_code
_entity_poly.pdbx_strand_id
1 'polypeptide(L)'
;MTDEDKWAPLGMDPEPLEALTDGVPPWLHHSLWAWIEVNVSPSPYGRTEDLVAQYDRRTRRRVPLYPGFYRRGLGSLQDELSEDETIRFVDFLLAHGLSLNIAGLRELLLDGGSLWALGERSGRRGLVRRVPEGVQRAAEEAMSAPGHAGPLLAEAWGSTFGVGPDYERAYSKSVKAVEAASIPVVMPTNRSAGLQNVIGQMRADGDWGLAMSREHSLNTSAATVLAMMQVLWTGQNDRHAGQPGYSPSTAADGEAAVLLAVPLVQWFTSGAIARR
;
A
#
# COMPACT_ATOMS: atom_id res chain seq x y z
N MET A 1 1.23 5.30 19.52
CA MET A 1 2.20 4.91 20.58
C MET A 1 2.66 6.21 21.23
N THR A 2 2.64 6.29 22.56
CA THR A 2 2.97 7.52 23.31
C THR A 2 4.43 7.94 23.06
N ASP A 3 4.63 9.25 23.09
CA ASP A 3 5.78 10.05 22.65
C ASP A 3 7.03 9.90 23.54
N GLU A 4 7.35 8.69 24.00
CA GLU A 4 8.10 8.51 25.26
C GLU A 4 9.51 7.91 25.19
N ASP A 5 10.14 7.77 24.02
CA ASP A 5 11.60 7.48 24.00
C ASP A 5 12.29 7.87 22.70
N LYS A 6 12.23 9.15 22.31
CA LYS A 6 13.08 9.68 21.24
C LYS A 6 14.44 10.06 21.81
N TRP A 7 15.29 9.06 22.05
CA TRP A 7 16.71 9.33 22.27
C TRP A 7 17.30 9.95 21.00
N ALA A 8 17.84 11.16 21.13
CA ALA A 8 18.62 11.81 20.07
C ALA A 8 20.09 11.89 20.51
N PRO A 9 21.06 11.75 19.59
CA PRO A 9 22.46 11.95 19.90
C PRO A 9 22.69 13.33 20.51
N LEU A 10 23.45 13.38 21.61
CA LEU A 10 23.73 14.63 22.31
C LEU A 10 24.38 15.66 21.37
N GLY A 11 23.75 16.83 21.25
CA GLY A 11 24.25 17.93 20.42
C GLY A 11 23.96 17.79 18.92
N MET A 12 23.16 16.81 18.52
CA MET A 12 22.66 16.69 17.15
C MET A 12 21.24 17.27 17.07
N ASP A 13 20.94 17.93 15.96
CA ASP A 13 19.57 18.32 15.64
C ASP A 13 18.75 17.05 15.39
N PRO A 14 17.60 16.84 16.06
CA PRO A 14 16.74 15.70 15.80
C PRO A 14 16.06 15.76 14.42
N GLU A 15 15.88 16.94 13.81
CA GLU A 15 15.08 17.08 12.59
C GLU A 15 15.61 16.23 11.41
N PRO A 16 16.91 16.18 11.10
CA PRO A 16 17.45 15.29 10.06
C PRO A 16 17.31 13.79 10.39
N LEU A 17 17.20 13.43 11.67
CA LEU A 17 16.99 12.04 12.11
C LEU A 17 15.52 11.60 11.98
N GLU A 18 14.59 12.54 11.87
CA GLU A 18 13.17 12.25 11.63
C GLU A 18 12.85 12.00 10.15
N ALA A 19 13.76 12.37 9.25
CA ALA A 19 13.59 12.13 7.82
C ALA A 19 13.71 10.62 7.50
N LEU A 20 12.64 10.07 6.91
CA LEU A 20 12.64 8.69 6.47
C LEU A 20 13.60 8.47 5.31
N THR A 21 14.43 7.44 5.41
CA THR A 21 15.46 7.11 4.42
C THR A 21 15.02 5.89 3.58
N ASP A 22 15.03 6.05 2.25
CA ASP A 22 14.74 4.96 1.31
C ASP A 22 15.95 4.00 1.18
N GLY A 23 15.72 2.81 0.63
CA GLY A 23 16.77 1.80 0.42
C GLY A 23 17.32 1.20 1.72
N VAL A 24 18.61 0.91 1.73
CA VAL A 24 19.32 0.31 2.87
C VAL A 24 20.50 1.20 3.24
N PRO A 25 20.29 2.23 4.08
CA PRO A 25 21.36 3.15 4.42
C PRO A 25 22.50 2.45 5.19
N PRO A 26 23.73 3.00 5.18
CA PRO A 26 24.91 2.36 5.78
C PRO A 26 24.74 1.94 7.24
N TRP A 27 24.00 2.72 8.05
CA TRP A 27 23.73 2.42 9.46
C TRP A 27 22.73 1.28 9.67
N LEU A 28 21.87 0.99 8.68
CA LEU A 28 20.92 -0.11 8.70
C LEU A 28 21.50 -1.40 8.11
N HIS A 29 22.48 -1.28 7.21
CA HIS A 29 23.01 -2.36 6.39
C HIS A 29 23.41 -3.60 7.20
N HIS A 30 24.29 -3.46 8.19
CA HIS A 30 24.78 -4.61 8.96
C HIS A 30 23.65 -5.35 9.68
N SER A 31 22.81 -4.62 10.41
CA SER A 31 21.72 -5.20 11.20
C SER A 31 20.68 -5.87 10.29
N LEU A 32 20.35 -5.27 9.14
CA LEU A 32 19.38 -5.84 8.20
C LEU A 32 19.90 -7.14 7.61
N TRP A 33 21.18 -7.20 7.25
CA TRP A 33 21.81 -8.42 6.74
C TRP A 33 21.93 -9.52 7.79
N ALA A 34 22.19 -9.17 9.05
CA ALA A 34 22.12 -10.12 10.15
C ALA A 34 20.71 -10.70 10.32
N TRP A 35 19.67 -9.89 10.15
CA TRP A 35 18.30 -10.38 10.10
C TRP A 35 18.07 -11.31 8.90
N ILE A 36 18.52 -10.94 7.69
CA ILE A 36 18.40 -11.79 6.49
C ILE A 36 19.07 -13.14 6.72
N GLU A 37 20.28 -13.17 7.29
CA GLU A 37 21.07 -14.38 7.54
C GLU A 37 20.28 -15.43 8.32
N VAL A 38 19.62 -15.03 9.40
CA VAL A 38 18.81 -15.92 10.24
C VAL A 38 17.66 -16.56 9.47
N ASN A 39 17.16 -15.89 8.43
CA ASN A 39 15.98 -16.32 7.67
C ASN A 39 16.32 -17.10 6.39
N VAL A 40 17.55 -17.02 5.89
CA VAL A 40 18.01 -17.78 4.71
C VAL A 40 18.93 -18.95 5.05
N SER A 41 19.46 -18.97 6.27
CA SER A 41 20.31 -20.08 6.75
C SER A 41 19.49 -21.36 6.94
N PRO A 42 20.01 -22.52 6.54
CA PRO A 42 19.29 -23.78 6.70
C PRO A 42 19.03 -24.07 8.19
N SER A 43 17.78 -24.39 8.51
CA SER A 43 17.42 -24.87 9.85
C SER A 43 18.12 -26.21 10.12
N PRO A 44 18.67 -26.45 11.33
CA PRO A 44 19.25 -27.75 11.70
C PRO A 44 18.24 -28.92 11.61
N TYR A 45 16.94 -28.63 11.54
CA TYR A 45 15.86 -29.62 11.62
C TYR A 45 15.18 -29.95 10.28
N GLY A 46 15.80 -29.62 9.16
CA GLY A 46 15.40 -30.13 7.85
C GLY A 46 14.95 -29.06 6.86
N ARG A 47 15.00 -29.46 5.59
CA ARG A 47 14.78 -28.69 4.36
C ARG A 47 13.80 -27.52 4.53
N THR A 48 14.30 -26.36 4.94
CA THR A 48 13.68 -25.11 4.55
C THR A 48 13.66 -25.13 3.02
N GLU A 49 12.52 -24.85 2.38
CA GLU A 49 12.54 -24.53 0.95
C GLU A 49 13.63 -23.48 0.75
N ASP A 50 14.57 -23.73 -0.15
CA ASP A 50 15.68 -22.81 -0.34
C ASP A 50 15.11 -21.49 -0.88
N LEU A 51 14.92 -20.53 0.03
CA LEU A 51 14.25 -19.27 -0.23
C LEU A 51 15.04 -18.45 -1.25
N VAL A 52 16.37 -18.59 -1.30
CA VAL A 52 17.23 -17.96 -2.30
C VAL A 52 16.95 -18.55 -3.69
N ALA A 53 16.93 -19.88 -3.81
CA ALA A 53 16.58 -20.53 -5.08
C ALA A 53 15.13 -20.27 -5.49
N GLN A 54 14.21 -20.15 -4.52
CA GLN A 54 12.81 -19.80 -4.78
C GLN A 54 12.69 -18.36 -5.27
N TYR A 55 13.42 -17.42 -4.68
CA TYR A 55 13.51 -16.03 -5.13
C TYR A 55 13.97 -15.98 -6.59
N ASP A 56 15.11 -16.64 -6.91
CA ASP A 56 15.64 -16.73 -8.27
C ASP A 56 14.59 -17.17 -9.30
N ARG A 57 13.81 -18.22 -8.98
CA ARG A 57 12.75 -18.74 -9.86
C ARG A 57 11.60 -17.76 -10.01
N ARG A 58 11.15 -17.11 -8.92
CA ARG A 58 9.99 -16.21 -8.94
C ARG A 58 10.28 -14.88 -9.62
N THR A 59 11.48 -14.34 -9.43
CA THR A 59 11.91 -13.10 -10.10
C THR A 59 12.55 -13.38 -11.46
N ARG A 60 12.69 -14.65 -11.86
CA ARG A 60 13.28 -15.09 -13.13
C ARG A 60 14.65 -14.44 -13.36
N ARG A 61 15.51 -14.45 -12.34
CA ARG A 61 16.84 -13.82 -12.44
C ARG A 61 17.64 -14.44 -13.57
N ARG A 62 18.26 -13.59 -14.38
CA ARG A 62 19.19 -14.01 -15.45
C ARG A 62 20.45 -14.63 -14.86
N VAL A 63 20.92 -14.08 -13.73
CA VAL A 63 22.05 -14.60 -12.96
C VAL A 63 21.50 -15.04 -11.59
N PRO A 64 21.33 -16.36 -11.36
CA PRO A 64 20.81 -16.88 -10.11
C PRO A 64 21.76 -16.62 -8.94
N LEU A 65 21.21 -16.23 -7.79
CA LEU A 65 21.93 -16.00 -6.54
C LEU A 65 22.33 -17.31 -5.85
N TYR A 66 21.47 -18.33 -5.97
CA TYR A 66 21.61 -19.58 -5.21
C TYR A 66 22.98 -20.27 -5.39
N PRO A 67 23.57 -20.41 -6.59
CA PRO A 67 24.89 -21.03 -6.73
C PRO A 67 26.03 -20.25 -6.04
N GLY A 68 25.90 -18.93 -5.91
CA GLY A 68 26.82 -18.09 -5.15
C GLY A 68 26.64 -18.32 -3.66
N PHE A 69 25.38 -18.20 -3.21
CA PHE A 69 24.98 -18.37 -1.82
C PHE A 69 25.39 -19.75 -1.27
N TYR A 70 25.11 -20.81 -2.02
CA TYR A 70 25.47 -22.17 -1.64
C TYR A 70 26.98 -22.36 -1.45
N ARG A 71 27.82 -21.67 -2.24
CA ARG A 71 29.29 -21.82 -2.20
C ARG A 71 30.00 -20.89 -1.23
N ARG A 72 29.52 -19.65 -1.10
CA ARG A 72 30.19 -18.56 -0.38
C ARG A 72 29.37 -18.01 0.79
N GLY A 73 28.16 -18.51 1.00
CA GLY A 73 27.25 -18.04 2.05
C GLY A 73 26.71 -16.64 1.80
N LEU A 74 26.28 -15.99 2.89
CA LEU A 74 25.61 -14.69 2.89
C LEU A 74 26.40 -13.58 2.16
N GLY A 75 27.72 -13.59 2.26
CA GLY A 75 28.56 -12.56 1.61
C GLY A 75 28.33 -12.48 0.09
N SER A 76 28.03 -13.60 -0.57
CA SER A 76 27.70 -13.55 -2.00
C SER A 76 26.34 -12.93 -2.32
N LEU A 77 25.40 -12.91 -1.37
CA LEU A 77 24.16 -12.17 -1.55
C LEU A 77 24.41 -10.67 -1.37
N GLN A 78 25.25 -10.28 -0.41
CA GLN A 78 25.66 -8.89 -0.18
C GLN A 78 26.38 -8.30 -1.40
N ASP A 79 27.24 -9.08 -2.04
CA ASP A 79 27.98 -8.65 -3.24
C ASP A 79 27.07 -8.46 -4.47
N GLU A 80 26.00 -9.26 -4.58
CA GLU A 80 25.19 -9.36 -5.81
C GLU A 80 23.88 -8.56 -5.76
N LEU A 81 23.38 -8.22 -4.57
CA LEU A 81 22.15 -7.45 -4.41
C LEU A 81 22.47 -5.97 -4.21
N SER A 82 21.86 -5.10 -5.03
CA SER A 82 21.82 -3.67 -4.73
C SER A 82 20.93 -3.39 -3.50
N GLU A 83 20.94 -2.16 -2.98
CA GLU A 83 20.07 -1.75 -1.87
C GLU A 83 18.58 -1.97 -2.20
N ASP A 84 18.14 -1.55 -3.39
CA ASP A 84 16.76 -1.77 -3.86
C ASP A 84 16.41 -3.25 -4.01
N GLU A 85 17.35 -4.06 -4.50
CA GLU A 85 17.15 -5.50 -4.61
C GLU A 85 17.14 -6.18 -3.24
N THR A 86 17.87 -5.64 -2.27
CA THR A 86 17.86 -6.09 -0.88
C THR A 86 16.48 -5.83 -0.26
N ILE A 87 15.88 -4.64 -0.46
CA ILE A 87 14.50 -4.36 -0.03
C ILE A 87 13.50 -5.31 -0.69
N ARG A 88 13.62 -5.57 -2.00
CA ARG A 88 12.78 -6.58 -2.69
C ARG A 88 12.97 -7.99 -2.15
N PHE A 89 14.19 -8.34 -1.78
CA PHE A 89 14.49 -9.65 -1.19
C PHE A 89 13.89 -9.77 0.21
N VAL A 90 13.99 -8.74 1.06
CA VAL A 90 13.33 -8.69 2.37
C VAL A 90 11.80 -8.80 2.24
N ASP A 91 11.19 -8.08 1.30
CA ASP A 91 9.76 -8.20 0.99
C ASP A 91 9.37 -9.63 0.57
N PHE A 92 10.20 -10.26 -0.27
CA PHE A 92 10.00 -11.67 -0.64
C PHE A 92 10.09 -12.60 0.58
N LEU A 93 11.08 -12.40 1.46
CA LEU A 93 11.22 -13.19 2.68
C LEU A 93 9.99 -13.03 3.57
N LEU A 94 9.46 -11.81 3.75
CA LEU A 94 8.22 -11.56 4.50
C LEU A 94 7.01 -12.33 3.96
N ALA A 95 6.89 -12.42 2.65
CA ALA A 95 5.75 -13.07 2.00
C ALA A 95 5.83 -14.62 1.99
N HIS A 96 7.02 -15.22 2.17
CA HIS A 96 7.24 -16.66 1.99
C HIS A 96 7.93 -17.37 3.15
N GLY A 97 8.57 -16.62 4.05
CA GLY A 97 9.24 -17.16 5.22
C GLY A 97 8.25 -17.62 6.28
N LEU A 98 8.48 -18.80 6.84
CA LEU A 98 7.57 -19.45 7.80
C LEU A 98 7.89 -19.10 9.27
N SER A 99 9.13 -18.73 9.60
CA SER A 99 9.58 -18.52 10.98
C SER A 99 10.47 -17.29 11.11
N LEU A 100 9.93 -16.16 10.64
CA LEU A 100 10.64 -14.89 10.63
C LEU A 100 10.63 -14.20 12.00
N ASN A 101 11.74 -13.59 12.40
CA ASN A 101 11.77 -12.66 13.52
C ASN A 101 11.12 -11.32 13.13
N ILE A 102 9.79 -11.28 13.09
CA ILE A 102 9.00 -10.11 12.67
C ILE A 102 9.17 -8.93 13.62
N ALA A 103 9.23 -9.17 14.92
CA ALA A 103 9.42 -8.11 15.92
C ALA A 103 10.78 -7.43 15.74
N GLY A 104 11.86 -8.21 15.59
CA GLY A 104 13.20 -7.68 15.36
C GLY A 104 13.31 -6.87 14.07
N LEU A 105 12.67 -7.30 12.97
CA LEU A 105 12.67 -6.49 11.73
C LEU A 105 11.88 -5.18 11.92
N ARG A 106 10.78 -5.21 12.67
CA ARG A 106 9.98 -4.01 12.94
C ARG A 106 10.79 -2.93 13.66
N GLU A 107 11.46 -3.33 14.74
CA GLU A 107 12.31 -2.45 15.54
C GLU A 107 13.47 -1.93 14.69
N LEU A 108 14.14 -2.81 13.97
CA LEU A 108 15.24 -2.46 13.08
C LEU A 108 14.87 -1.41 12.01
N LEU A 109 13.72 -1.59 11.34
CA LEU A 109 13.25 -0.62 10.33
C LEU A 109 12.78 0.69 10.97
N LEU A 110 12.34 0.67 12.22
CA LEU A 110 11.94 1.87 12.97
C LEU A 110 13.16 2.66 13.43
N ASP A 111 14.07 2.02 14.14
CA ASP A 111 15.29 2.61 14.70
C ASP A 111 16.23 3.12 13.59
N GLY A 112 16.25 2.41 12.46
CA GLY A 112 17.02 2.80 11.28
C GLY A 112 16.44 3.96 10.49
N GLY A 113 15.26 4.50 10.87
CA GLY A 113 14.58 5.56 10.14
C GLY A 113 14.15 5.14 8.73
N SER A 114 13.85 3.86 8.51
CA SER A 114 13.55 3.35 7.17
C SER A 114 12.21 3.88 6.65
N LEU A 115 12.19 4.28 5.38
CA LEU A 115 10.97 4.58 4.62
C LEU A 115 10.03 3.37 4.54
N TRP A 116 10.56 2.16 4.70
CA TRP A 116 9.80 0.92 4.66
C TRP A 116 9.35 0.50 6.06
N ALA A 117 8.13 -0.02 6.15
CA ALA A 117 7.54 -0.61 7.34
C ALA A 117 6.89 -1.96 7.00
N LEU A 118 6.67 -2.77 8.03
CA LEU A 118 5.90 -4.00 7.90
C LEU A 118 4.42 -3.68 7.70
N GLY A 119 3.82 -4.27 6.67
CA GLY A 119 2.39 -4.21 6.40
C GLY A 119 1.85 -5.51 5.83
N GLU A 120 0.60 -5.46 5.38
CA GLU A 120 -0.06 -6.56 4.70
C GLU A 120 -0.51 -6.11 3.29
N ARG A 121 -0.25 -6.95 2.30
CA ARG A 121 -0.65 -6.75 0.91
C ARG A 121 -1.33 -8.02 0.40
N SER A 122 -2.61 -7.92 0.04
CA SER A 122 -3.40 -9.05 -0.49
C SER A 122 -3.35 -10.32 0.38
N GLY A 123 -3.49 -10.19 1.70
CA GLY A 123 -3.49 -11.34 2.63
C GLY A 123 -2.10 -11.88 2.98
N ARG A 124 -1.02 -11.18 2.59
CA ARG A 124 0.36 -11.59 2.86
C ARG A 124 1.16 -10.47 3.47
N ARG A 125 2.07 -10.82 4.38
CA ARG A 125 3.04 -9.86 4.93
C ARG A 125 3.97 -9.36 3.84
N GLY A 126 4.34 -8.10 3.92
CA GLY A 126 5.32 -7.49 3.03
C GLY A 126 5.76 -6.12 3.54
N LEU A 127 6.63 -5.46 2.78
CA LEU A 127 7.01 -4.09 3.04
C LEU A 127 6.03 -3.11 2.38
N VAL A 128 5.72 -2.04 3.10
CA VAL A 128 4.96 -0.89 2.63
C VAL A 128 5.69 0.39 2.98
N ARG A 129 5.62 1.38 2.11
CA ARG A 129 6.12 2.73 2.34
C ARG A 129 5.33 3.36 3.48
N ARG A 130 6.03 3.98 4.41
CA ARG A 130 5.40 4.73 5.51
C ARG A 130 4.64 5.93 4.96
N VAL A 131 3.46 6.10 5.52
CA VAL A 131 2.62 7.30 5.39
C VAL A 131 2.38 7.84 6.81
N PRO A 132 1.91 9.10 6.97
CA PRO A 132 1.54 9.61 8.29
C PRO A 132 0.55 8.68 9.01
N GLU A 133 0.71 8.49 10.32
CA GLU A 133 -0.07 7.50 11.11
C GLU A 133 -1.58 7.69 10.95
N GLY A 134 -2.08 8.92 10.92
CA GLY A 134 -3.50 9.22 10.72
C GLY A 134 -4.01 8.72 9.36
N VAL A 135 -3.19 8.82 8.31
CA VAL A 135 -3.53 8.33 6.96
C VAL A 135 -3.52 6.80 6.94
N GLN A 136 -2.50 6.17 7.53
CA GLN A 136 -2.41 4.71 7.63
C GLN A 136 -3.64 4.12 8.34
N ARG A 137 -4.00 4.64 9.52
CA ARG A 137 -5.13 4.14 10.31
C ARG A 137 -6.46 4.29 9.59
N ALA A 138 -6.70 5.45 8.97
CA ALA A 138 -7.92 5.69 8.20
C ALA A 138 -8.03 4.72 7.01
N ALA A 139 -6.93 4.45 6.32
CA ALA A 139 -6.89 3.49 5.24
C ALA A 139 -7.13 2.06 5.74
N GLU A 140 -6.48 1.62 6.82
CA GLU A 140 -6.66 0.28 7.42
C GLU A 140 -8.10 0.01 7.83
N GLU A 141 -8.77 1.00 8.44
CA GLU A 141 -10.18 0.91 8.77
C GLU A 141 -11.05 0.75 7.51
N ALA A 142 -10.82 1.55 6.49
CA ALA A 142 -11.55 1.46 5.22
C ALA A 142 -11.28 0.13 4.46
N MET A 143 -10.04 -0.37 4.51
CA MET A 143 -9.64 -1.65 3.92
C MET A 143 -10.26 -2.85 4.66
N SER A 144 -10.65 -2.66 5.92
CA SER A 144 -11.35 -3.67 6.73
C SER A 144 -12.86 -3.70 6.47
N ALA A 145 -13.38 -2.84 5.58
CA ALA A 145 -14.80 -2.81 5.25
C ALA A 145 -15.27 -4.14 4.62
N PRO A 146 -16.49 -4.62 4.98
CA PRO A 146 -17.01 -5.89 4.49
C PRO A 146 -17.29 -5.86 2.98
N GLY A 147 -17.38 -7.05 2.38
CA GLY A 147 -17.63 -7.21 0.96
C GLY A 147 -16.37 -7.01 0.12
N HIS A 148 -16.53 -6.50 -1.11
CA HIS A 148 -15.43 -6.39 -2.06
C HIS A 148 -14.67 -5.06 -1.96
N ALA A 149 -15.25 -4.03 -1.33
CA ALA A 149 -14.67 -2.70 -1.27
C ALA A 149 -13.33 -2.67 -0.51
N GLY A 150 -13.29 -3.26 0.69
CA GLY A 150 -12.10 -3.33 1.52
C GLY A 150 -10.92 -4.03 0.83
N PRO A 151 -11.09 -5.27 0.32
CA PRO A 151 -10.04 -5.98 -0.42
C PRO A 151 -9.55 -5.23 -1.67
N LEU A 152 -10.45 -4.58 -2.43
CA LEU A 152 -10.06 -3.78 -3.59
C LEU A 152 -9.23 -2.55 -3.19
N LEU A 153 -9.62 -1.89 -2.09
CA LEU A 153 -8.85 -0.77 -1.55
C LEU A 153 -7.48 -1.23 -1.02
N ALA A 154 -7.40 -2.42 -0.42
CA ALA A 154 -6.13 -3.00 0.01
C ALA A 154 -5.20 -3.36 -1.15
N GLU A 155 -5.74 -3.87 -2.25
CA GLU A 155 -4.98 -4.02 -3.49
C GLU A 155 -4.48 -2.67 -4.01
N ALA A 156 -5.33 -1.63 -4.01
CA ALA A 156 -4.96 -0.30 -4.47
C ALA A 156 -3.84 0.29 -3.61
N TRP A 157 -3.98 0.21 -2.28
CA TRP A 157 -2.98 0.64 -1.31
C TRP A 157 -1.64 -0.07 -1.52
N GLY A 158 -1.66 -1.40 -1.65
CA GLY A 158 -0.47 -2.20 -1.89
C GLY A 158 0.20 -1.91 -3.24
N SER A 159 -0.57 -1.52 -4.26
CA SER A 159 -0.06 -1.11 -5.56
C SER A 159 0.55 0.30 -5.57
N THR A 160 0.13 1.19 -4.66
CA THR A 160 0.72 2.54 -4.53
C THR A 160 1.91 2.57 -3.59
N PHE A 161 1.76 1.99 -2.40
CA PHE A 161 2.74 2.10 -1.31
C PHE A 161 3.56 0.83 -1.11
N GLY A 162 3.31 -0.26 -1.85
CA GLY A 162 4.14 -1.46 -1.76
C GLY A 162 5.48 -1.34 -2.48
N VAL A 163 6.36 -2.32 -2.26
CA VAL A 163 7.62 -2.42 -3.01
C VAL A 163 7.32 -2.69 -4.49
N GLY A 164 7.82 -1.81 -5.37
CA GLY A 164 7.58 -1.88 -6.82
C GLY A 164 6.15 -1.45 -7.19
N PRO A 165 5.84 -0.14 -7.11
CA PRO A 165 4.49 0.35 -7.32
C PRO A 165 3.99 0.14 -8.76
N ASP A 166 2.68 -0.09 -8.86
CA ASP A 166 1.92 -0.20 -10.11
C ASP A 166 0.75 0.79 -10.03
N TYR A 167 1.03 2.05 -10.41
CA TYR A 167 0.09 3.16 -10.24
C TYR A 167 -1.15 3.03 -11.12
N GLU A 168 -1.04 2.37 -12.27
CA GLU A 168 -2.18 2.10 -13.14
C GLU A 168 -3.17 1.13 -12.46
N ARG A 169 -2.63 0.03 -11.91
CA ARG A 169 -3.41 -0.89 -11.11
C ARG A 169 -3.97 -0.22 -9.86
N ALA A 170 -3.18 0.61 -9.18
CA ALA A 170 -3.63 1.31 -7.99
C ALA A 170 -4.84 2.21 -8.27
N TYR A 171 -4.79 3.01 -9.33
CA TYR A 171 -5.90 3.87 -9.74
C TYR A 171 -7.13 3.03 -10.08
N SER A 172 -6.98 2.03 -10.95
CA SER A 172 -8.06 1.14 -11.38
C SER A 172 -8.75 0.46 -10.20
N LYS A 173 -7.98 0.01 -9.20
CA LYS A 173 -8.49 -0.63 -7.99
C LYS A 173 -9.16 0.37 -7.03
N SER A 174 -8.69 1.61 -6.97
CA SER A 174 -9.32 2.69 -6.20
C SER A 174 -10.74 2.98 -6.69
N VAL A 175 -10.92 3.11 -8.01
CA VAL A 175 -12.25 3.29 -8.63
C VAL A 175 -13.17 2.11 -8.29
N LYS A 176 -12.69 0.88 -8.50
CA LYS A 176 -13.46 -0.34 -8.23
C LYS A 176 -13.83 -0.49 -6.75
N ALA A 177 -12.98 -0.04 -5.83
CA ALA A 177 -13.29 -0.05 -4.40
C ALA A 177 -14.47 0.88 -4.08
N VAL A 178 -14.49 2.09 -4.65
CA VAL A 178 -15.61 3.04 -4.49
C VAL A 178 -16.88 2.52 -5.17
N GLU A 179 -16.78 1.87 -6.33
CA GLU A 179 -17.91 1.18 -6.97
C GLU A 179 -18.50 0.12 -6.04
N ALA A 180 -17.66 -0.78 -5.53
CA ALA A 180 -18.08 -1.87 -4.65
C ALA A 180 -18.72 -1.35 -3.35
N ALA A 181 -18.29 -0.19 -2.84
CA ALA A 181 -18.87 0.44 -1.66
C ALA A 181 -20.21 1.14 -1.96
N SER A 182 -20.31 1.83 -3.09
CA SER A 182 -21.44 2.73 -3.40
C SER A 182 -22.61 2.05 -4.12
N ILE A 183 -22.36 1.07 -4.99
CA ILE A 183 -23.41 0.39 -5.77
C ILE A 183 -24.47 -0.27 -4.87
N PRO A 184 -24.11 -1.02 -3.81
CA PRO A 184 -25.12 -1.64 -2.94
C PRO A 184 -26.01 -0.63 -2.22
N VAL A 185 -25.53 0.61 -2.06
CA VAL A 185 -26.24 1.68 -1.33
C VAL A 185 -27.13 2.49 -2.28
N VAL A 186 -26.59 2.91 -3.42
CA VAL A 186 -27.28 3.82 -4.37
C VAL A 186 -28.08 3.06 -5.43
N MET A 187 -27.57 1.93 -5.90
CA MET A 187 -28.14 1.16 -7.00
C MET A 187 -28.27 -0.34 -6.66
N PRO A 188 -28.96 -0.72 -5.56
CA PRO A 188 -28.97 -2.08 -5.03
C PRO A 188 -29.48 -3.15 -6.02
N THR A 189 -30.28 -2.74 -7.01
CA THR A 189 -30.86 -3.62 -8.04
C THR A 189 -29.99 -3.77 -9.28
N ASN A 190 -29.01 -2.89 -9.51
CA ASN A 190 -28.14 -2.90 -10.69
C ASN A 190 -26.68 -3.20 -10.30
N ARG A 191 -26.37 -4.48 -10.09
CA ARG A 191 -25.03 -4.93 -9.68
C ARG A 191 -23.96 -4.80 -10.77
N SER A 192 -24.35 -4.56 -12.02
CA SER A 192 -23.43 -4.29 -13.15
C SER A 192 -23.14 -2.80 -13.33
N ALA A 193 -23.66 -1.93 -12.46
CA ALA A 193 -23.38 -0.51 -12.53
C ALA A 193 -21.88 -0.23 -12.32
N GLY A 194 -21.37 0.83 -12.96
CA GLY A 194 -20.06 1.41 -12.64
C GLY A 194 -20.23 2.76 -11.94
N LEU A 195 -19.11 3.39 -11.58
CA LEU A 195 -19.08 4.63 -10.81
C LEU A 195 -19.81 5.78 -11.53
N GLN A 196 -19.77 5.82 -12.87
CA GLN A 196 -20.53 6.81 -13.65
C GLN A 196 -22.04 6.71 -13.39
N ASN A 197 -22.56 5.48 -13.31
CA ASN A 197 -23.99 5.23 -13.12
C ASN A 197 -24.40 5.67 -11.71
N VAL A 198 -23.57 5.37 -10.70
CA VAL A 198 -23.79 5.82 -9.32
C VAL A 198 -23.81 7.34 -9.23
N ILE A 199 -22.83 8.03 -9.84
CA ILE A 199 -22.79 9.51 -9.89
C ILE A 199 -24.07 10.05 -10.55
N GLY A 200 -24.49 9.46 -11.67
CA GLY A 200 -25.70 9.84 -12.37
C GLY A 200 -26.96 9.67 -11.52
N GLN A 201 -27.09 8.54 -10.82
CA GLN A 201 -28.23 8.26 -9.95
C GLN A 201 -28.26 9.22 -8.75
N MET A 202 -27.13 9.44 -8.07
CA MET A 202 -27.08 10.36 -6.93
C MET A 202 -27.44 11.80 -7.32
N ARG A 203 -27.04 12.25 -8.52
CA ARG A 203 -27.45 13.55 -9.07
C ARG A 203 -28.96 13.63 -9.34
N ALA A 204 -29.54 12.55 -9.85
CA ALA A 204 -30.97 12.50 -10.16
C ALA A 204 -31.84 12.46 -8.89
N ASP A 205 -31.39 11.73 -7.86
CA ASP A 205 -32.08 11.66 -6.57
C ASP A 205 -32.03 12.99 -5.82
N GLY A 206 -30.87 13.68 -5.86
CA GLY A 206 -30.70 15.04 -5.34
C GLY A 206 -30.66 15.18 -3.82
N ASP A 207 -30.77 14.08 -3.07
CA ASP A 207 -30.88 14.06 -1.61
C ASP A 207 -29.74 13.28 -0.91
N TRP A 208 -28.70 12.88 -1.63
CA TRP A 208 -27.54 12.19 -1.03
C TRP A 208 -26.55 13.18 -0.40
N GLY A 209 -26.05 12.92 0.81
CA GLY A 209 -25.02 13.76 1.42
C GLY A 209 -24.37 13.16 2.67
N LEU A 210 -23.58 13.97 3.39
CA LEU A 210 -22.99 13.65 4.70
C LEU A 210 -23.83 14.26 5.84
N ALA A 211 -23.75 13.70 7.05
CA ALA A 211 -24.58 14.10 8.19
C ALA A 211 -24.06 15.41 8.83
N MET A 212 -24.07 16.51 8.08
CA MET A 212 -23.63 17.82 8.56
C MET A 212 -24.82 18.65 9.03
N SER A 213 -24.72 19.22 10.23
CA SER A 213 -25.80 20.04 10.82
C SER A 213 -25.92 21.45 10.23
N ARG A 214 -24.91 21.88 9.47
CA ARG A 214 -24.87 23.15 8.73
C ARG A 214 -24.16 22.91 7.41
N GLU A 215 -24.69 23.52 6.34
CA GLU A 215 -24.09 23.44 5.02
C GLU A 215 -23.89 24.83 4.43
N HIS A 216 -22.88 24.95 3.56
CA HIS A 216 -22.69 26.13 2.74
C HIS A 216 -23.64 26.09 1.54
N SER A 217 -24.23 27.23 1.17
CA SER A 217 -25.25 27.30 0.11
C SER A 217 -24.77 26.86 -1.28
N LEU A 218 -23.46 27.02 -1.56
CA LEU A 218 -22.86 26.65 -2.85
C LEU A 218 -22.03 25.36 -2.82
N ASN A 219 -21.68 24.88 -1.63
CA ASN A 219 -20.77 23.74 -1.44
C ASN A 219 -21.40 22.81 -0.40
N THR A 220 -22.52 22.22 -0.79
CA THR A 220 -23.25 21.25 0.03
C THR A 220 -22.46 19.96 0.14
N SER A 221 -22.70 19.17 1.19
CA SER A 221 -22.01 17.87 1.32
C SER A 221 -22.32 16.95 0.13
N ALA A 222 -23.54 17.02 -0.39
CA ALA A 222 -23.98 16.36 -1.61
C ALA A 222 -23.08 16.70 -2.81
N ALA A 223 -22.89 17.99 -3.07
CA ALA A 223 -22.07 18.47 -4.17
C ALA A 223 -20.59 18.07 -4.00
N THR A 224 -20.07 18.12 -2.77
CA THR A 224 -18.69 17.72 -2.48
C THR A 224 -18.45 16.23 -2.72
N VAL A 225 -19.32 15.36 -2.20
CA VAL A 225 -19.20 13.90 -2.42
C VAL A 225 -19.27 13.57 -3.92
N LEU A 226 -20.23 14.15 -4.63
CA LEU A 226 -20.35 14.00 -6.08
C LEU A 226 -19.11 14.49 -6.82
N ALA A 227 -18.52 15.62 -6.39
CA ALA A 227 -17.30 16.14 -6.99
C ALA A 227 -16.10 15.22 -6.74
N MET A 228 -15.93 14.68 -5.53
CA MET A 228 -14.89 13.70 -5.22
C MET A 228 -15.00 12.44 -6.09
N MET A 229 -16.20 11.87 -6.20
CA MET A 229 -16.46 10.70 -7.06
C MET A 229 -16.20 11.04 -8.53
N GLN A 230 -16.61 12.23 -8.99
CA GLN A 230 -16.38 12.68 -10.36
C GLN A 230 -14.89 12.87 -10.67
N VAL A 231 -14.11 13.46 -9.76
CA VAL A 231 -12.66 13.61 -9.90
C VAL A 231 -11.99 12.24 -10.05
N LEU A 232 -12.32 11.29 -9.17
CA LEU A 232 -11.80 9.93 -9.24
C LEU A 232 -12.20 9.22 -10.53
N TRP A 233 -13.44 9.39 -11.00
CA TRP A 233 -13.91 8.75 -12.22
C TRP A 233 -13.31 9.33 -13.51
N THR A 234 -13.12 10.65 -13.55
CA THR A 234 -12.60 11.35 -14.74
C THR A 234 -11.09 11.15 -14.87
N GLY A 235 -10.35 11.15 -13.76
CA GLY A 235 -8.89 11.03 -13.79
C GLY A 235 -8.37 9.62 -14.10
N GLN A 236 -9.25 8.61 -14.20
CA GLN A 236 -8.86 7.27 -14.63
C GLN A 236 -8.49 7.28 -16.11
N ASN A 237 -7.19 7.37 -16.39
CA ASN A 237 -6.62 7.44 -17.75
C ASN A 237 -6.67 6.10 -18.53
N ASP A 238 -7.06 4.99 -17.87
CA ASP A 238 -7.20 3.64 -18.44
C ASP A 238 -8.38 3.46 -19.44
N ARG A 239 -9.00 4.55 -19.90
CA ARG A 239 -10.09 4.47 -20.86
C ARG A 239 -9.56 4.37 -22.29
N HIS A 240 -9.09 3.15 -22.55
CA HIS A 240 -8.69 2.55 -23.82
C HIS A 240 -7.25 2.86 -24.27
N ALA A 241 -6.36 1.89 -24.01
CA ALA A 241 -5.10 1.77 -24.76
C ALA A 241 -5.37 1.91 -26.27
N GLY A 242 -4.77 2.93 -26.91
CA GLY A 242 -4.95 3.23 -28.33
C GLY A 242 -5.80 4.46 -28.67
N GLN A 243 -6.40 5.15 -27.69
CA GLN A 243 -7.02 6.46 -27.92
C GLN A 243 -5.98 7.60 -27.89
N PRO A 244 -6.18 8.69 -28.66
CA PRO A 244 -5.37 9.90 -28.53
C PRO A 244 -5.47 10.45 -27.10
N GLY A 245 -4.34 10.59 -26.41
CA GLY A 245 -4.29 11.15 -25.05
C GLY A 245 -4.09 10.15 -23.91
N TYR A 246 -3.88 8.85 -24.20
CA TYR A 246 -3.46 7.89 -23.17
C TYR A 246 -2.12 8.30 -22.55
N SER A 247 -2.10 8.42 -21.23
CA SER A 247 -0.89 8.55 -20.43
C SER A 247 -0.95 7.55 -19.29
N PRO A 248 0.12 6.76 -19.04
CA PRO A 248 0.19 5.92 -17.84
C PRO A 248 0.01 6.76 -16.58
N SER A 249 -0.66 6.19 -15.57
CA SER A 249 -0.81 6.83 -14.27
C SER A 249 0.54 7.10 -13.63
N THR A 250 0.76 8.34 -13.21
CA THR A 250 1.96 8.75 -12.47
C THR A 250 1.87 8.34 -10.99
N ALA A 251 2.98 8.47 -10.26
CA ALA A 251 2.98 8.28 -8.81
C ALA A 251 1.95 9.19 -8.11
N ALA A 252 1.90 10.47 -8.53
CA ALA A 252 0.96 11.44 -8.00
C ALA A 252 -0.50 11.04 -8.28
N ASP A 253 -0.79 10.48 -9.46
CA ASP A 253 -2.14 10.00 -9.80
C ASP A 253 -2.56 8.82 -8.92
N GLY A 254 -1.67 7.83 -8.76
CA GLY A 254 -1.93 6.65 -7.93
C GLY A 254 -2.09 6.99 -6.44
N GLU A 255 -1.24 7.86 -5.90
CA GLU A 255 -1.35 8.36 -4.52
C GLU A 255 -2.65 9.15 -4.32
N ALA A 256 -2.96 10.10 -5.21
CA ALA A 256 -4.18 10.89 -5.11
C ALA A 256 -5.45 10.02 -5.21
N ALA A 257 -5.50 9.07 -6.12
CA ALA A 257 -6.64 8.18 -6.30
C ALA A 257 -6.91 7.30 -5.08
N VAL A 258 -5.86 6.68 -4.53
CA VAL A 258 -5.98 5.84 -3.33
C VAL A 258 -6.43 6.68 -2.13
N LEU A 259 -5.77 7.81 -1.89
CA LEU A 259 -6.08 8.68 -0.75
C LEU A 259 -7.47 9.33 -0.86
N LEU A 260 -7.97 9.58 -2.07
CA LEU A 260 -9.34 10.03 -2.30
C LEU A 260 -10.38 8.91 -2.11
N ALA A 261 -10.02 7.67 -2.47
CA ALA A 261 -10.90 6.51 -2.32
C ALA A 261 -11.10 6.09 -0.86
N VAL A 262 -10.09 6.25 0.01
CA VAL A 262 -10.18 5.91 1.44
C VAL A 262 -11.42 6.49 2.13
N PRO A 263 -11.65 7.82 2.15
CA PRO A 263 -12.84 8.39 2.80
C PRO A 263 -14.13 8.02 2.08
N LEU A 264 -14.15 7.89 0.75
CA LEU A 264 -15.36 7.50 0.01
C LEU A 264 -15.80 6.08 0.38
N VAL A 265 -14.88 5.12 0.39
CA VAL A 265 -15.16 3.74 0.82
C VAL A 265 -15.65 3.72 2.26
N GLN A 266 -14.96 4.42 3.16
CA GLN A 266 -15.34 4.50 4.57
C GLN A 266 -16.74 5.10 4.75
N TRP A 267 -17.06 6.21 4.07
CA TRP A 267 -18.35 6.90 4.22
C TRP A 267 -19.53 6.12 3.63
N PHE A 268 -19.35 5.42 2.50
CA PHE A 268 -20.40 4.57 1.95
C PHE A 268 -20.64 3.33 2.82
N THR A 269 -19.57 2.68 3.29
CA THR A 269 -19.68 1.43 4.05
C THR A 269 -20.15 1.63 5.49
N SER A 270 -19.85 2.78 6.09
CA SER A 270 -20.37 3.18 7.41
C SER A 270 -21.79 3.76 7.39
N GLY A 271 -22.33 4.07 6.21
CA GLY A 271 -23.61 4.77 6.06
C GLY A 271 -23.55 6.28 6.38
N ALA A 272 -22.35 6.86 6.48
CA ALA A 272 -22.20 8.31 6.61
C ALA A 272 -22.76 9.05 5.39
N ILE A 273 -22.59 8.50 4.19
CA ILE A 273 -23.34 8.92 2.98
C ILE A 273 -24.69 8.22 2.95
N ALA A 274 -25.77 9.01 2.96
CA ALA A 274 -27.15 8.53 2.91
C ALA A 274 -28.06 9.59 2.29
N ARG A 275 -29.29 9.20 1.94
CA ARG A 275 -30.36 10.12 1.50
C ARG A 275 -30.88 10.95 2.70
N ARG A 276 -31.07 12.26 2.54
CA ARG A 276 -31.47 13.22 3.59
C ARG A 276 -32.26 14.40 3.05
#